data_AF-A0A3D2MWH4-F1
#
_entry.id   AF-A0A3D2MWH4-F1
#
_cell.length_a   1.000
_cell.length_b   1.000
_cell.length_c   1.000
_cell.angle_alpha   90.00
_cell.angle_beta   90.00
_cell.angle_gamma   90.00
#
_symmetry.space_group_name_H-M   'P 1'
#
loop_
_entity.id
_entity.type
_entity.pdbx_description
1 polymer ?
#
loop_
_entity_poly.entity_id
_entity_poly.type
_entity_poly.pdbx_seq_one_letter_code
_entity_poly.pdbx_strand_id
1 'polypeptide(L)'
;MGSKEIIGHTFPEVLDIITPKQVGDYWFIGDSLRPQFRLFGGQVVAQCLLAAYETVEDHLIAHSMHCYFLRAGNADLPIELEVDPIRNGRSFCTRRVVARQNGEAIFNTSISYHVVEEGMSHSLDMPVVISPEEAAAKNAERDTTAPKNMLDLFGVERERITERLPEEQAPVAQSWFRVIGPVEGCVRKQQAALAMISDFSLYSTAFSA
;
A
#
# COMPACT_ATOMS: atom_id res chain seq x y z
N MET A 1 -28.76 1.76 5.58
CA MET A 1 -27.80 1.00 4.75
C MET A 1 -27.10 0.04 5.68
N GLY A 2 -27.28 -1.27 5.50
CA GLY A 2 -26.76 -2.27 6.43
C GLY A 2 -25.23 -2.17 6.54
N SER A 3 -24.71 -2.17 7.77
CA SER A 3 -23.29 -2.35 8.04
C SER A 3 -22.85 -3.65 7.37
N LYS A 4 -22.16 -3.55 6.23
CA LYS A 4 -21.54 -4.72 5.60
C LYS A 4 -20.46 -5.20 6.57
N GLU A 5 -20.56 -6.45 7.01
CA GLU A 5 -19.64 -7.04 7.98
C GLU A 5 -18.21 -7.08 7.40
N ILE A 6 -17.22 -6.65 8.20
CA ILE A 6 -15.81 -6.74 7.81
C ILE A 6 -15.31 -8.15 8.13
N ILE A 7 -15.10 -8.93 7.07
CA ILE A 7 -14.40 -10.20 7.13
C ILE A 7 -12.91 -9.86 7.09
N GLY A 8 -12.16 -10.29 8.11
CA GLY A 8 -10.71 -10.10 8.13
C GLY A 8 -10.05 -11.11 7.20
N HIS A 9 -9.05 -10.67 6.47
CA HIS A 9 -8.25 -11.51 5.58
C HIS A 9 -6.82 -11.61 6.12
N THR A 10 -6.15 -12.70 5.82
CA THR A 10 -4.69 -12.72 5.89
C THR A 10 -4.13 -11.83 4.78
N PHE A 11 -2.94 -11.28 4.99
CA PHE A 11 -2.30 -10.40 4.01
C PHE A 11 -1.99 -11.11 2.68
N PRO A 12 -1.64 -12.41 2.63
CA PRO A 12 -1.54 -13.14 1.37
C PRO A 12 -2.86 -13.19 0.60
N GLU A 13 -3.98 -13.44 1.27
CA GLU A 13 -5.30 -13.41 0.63
C GLU A 13 -5.63 -12.01 0.09
N VAL A 14 -5.26 -10.97 0.85
CA VAL A 14 -5.38 -9.57 0.39
C VAL A 14 -4.58 -9.35 -0.88
N LEU A 15 -3.31 -9.75 -0.91
CA LEU A 15 -2.47 -9.63 -2.10
C LEU A 15 -3.05 -10.42 -3.29
N ASP A 16 -3.54 -11.64 -3.07
CA ASP A 16 -4.12 -12.47 -4.12
C ASP A 16 -5.41 -11.84 -4.68
N ILE A 17 -6.27 -11.27 -3.83
CA ILE A 17 -7.49 -10.55 -4.24
C ILE A 17 -7.15 -9.31 -5.07
N ILE A 18 -6.18 -8.52 -4.64
CA ILE A 18 -5.88 -7.24 -5.29
C ILE A 18 -4.97 -7.41 -6.50
N THR A 19 -4.26 -8.54 -6.65
CA THR A 19 -3.33 -8.75 -7.77
C THR A 19 -4.07 -8.60 -9.11
N PRO A 20 -3.69 -7.62 -9.95
CA PRO A 20 -4.38 -7.37 -11.20
C PRO A 20 -4.23 -8.53 -12.19
N LYS A 21 -5.29 -8.82 -12.93
CA LYS A 21 -5.28 -9.82 -14.00
C LYS A 21 -4.87 -9.15 -15.30
N GLN A 22 -3.87 -9.69 -15.99
CA GLN A 22 -3.49 -9.22 -17.32
C GLN A 22 -4.58 -9.56 -18.36
N VAL A 23 -4.99 -8.56 -19.14
CA VAL A 23 -6.00 -8.70 -20.20
C VAL A 23 -5.50 -8.23 -21.57
N GLY A 24 -4.28 -7.69 -21.62
CA GLY A 24 -3.53 -7.37 -22.82
C GLY A 24 -2.08 -7.11 -22.46
N ASP A 25 -1.22 -6.87 -23.46
CA ASP A 25 0.23 -6.74 -23.26
C ASP A 25 0.59 -5.73 -22.15
N TYR A 26 -0.16 -4.64 -22.08
CA TYR A 26 0.04 -3.53 -21.15
C TYR A 26 -1.24 -3.11 -20.43
N TRP A 27 -2.23 -4.00 -20.40
CA TRP A 27 -3.56 -3.73 -19.82
C TRP A 27 -3.88 -4.77 -18.76
N PHE A 28 -4.28 -4.30 -17.58
CA PHE A 28 -4.61 -5.14 -16.45
C PHE A 28 -5.93 -4.69 -15.81
N ILE A 29 -6.64 -5.61 -15.18
CA ILE A 29 -7.86 -5.35 -14.43
C ILE A 29 -7.64 -5.73 -12.96
N GLY A 30 -7.73 -4.75 -12.07
CA GLY A 30 -7.66 -4.92 -10.63
C GLY A 30 -9.04 -5.02 -9.98
N ASP A 31 -9.17 -5.89 -8.99
CA ASP A 31 -10.34 -6.01 -8.12
C ASP A 31 -10.09 -5.29 -6.78
N SER A 32 -11.14 -5.03 -6.00
CA SER A 32 -11.02 -4.38 -4.69
C SER A 32 -11.57 -5.25 -3.57
N LEU A 33 -10.92 -5.18 -2.41
CA LEU A 33 -11.48 -5.72 -1.16
C LEU A 33 -12.80 -5.04 -0.83
N ARG A 34 -13.71 -5.75 -0.18
CA ARG A 34 -15.01 -5.20 0.20
C ARG A 34 -15.38 -5.71 1.60
N PRO A 35 -16.07 -4.89 2.41
CA PRO A 35 -16.62 -3.58 2.09
C PRO A 35 -15.60 -2.44 2.23
N GLN A 36 -15.58 -1.52 1.25
CA GLN A 36 -14.87 -0.24 1.35
C GLN A 36 -15.84 0.88 1.00
N PHE A 37 -15.86 1.97 1.78
CA PHE A 37 -16.70 3.14 1.47
C PHE A 37 -16.16 3.94 0.26
N ARG A 38 -14.83 4.04 0.17
CA ARG A 38 -14.09 4.61 -0.95
C ARG A 38 -12.91 3.69 -1.22
N LEU A 39 -12.50 3.60 -2.48
CA LEU A 39 -11.32 2.84 -2.86
C LEU A 39 -10.08 3.33 -2.09
N PHE A 40 -9.44 2.42 -1.35
CA PHE A 40 -8.23 2.72 -0.59
C PHE A 40 -7.05 3.04 -1.52
N GLY A 41 -6.35 4.15 -1.24
CA GLY A 41 -5.25 4.63 -2.05
C GLY A 41 -4.07 3.65 -2.13
N GLY A 42 -3.64 3.12 -0.97
CA GLY A 42 -2.60 2.10 -0.89
C GLY A 42 -2.89 0.86 -1.73
N GLN A 43 -4.16 0.44 -1.84
CA GLN A 43 -4.56 -0.66 -2.73
C GLN A 43 -4.23 -0.33 -4.20
N VAL A 44 -4.61 0.86 -4.67
CA VAL A 44 -4.36 1.30 -6.05
C VAL A 44 -2.86 1.42 -6.33
N VAL A 45 -2.09 1.93 -5.37
CA VAL A 45 -0.63 2.01 -5.45
C VAL A 45 -0.02 0.61 -5.64
N ALA A 46 -0.40 -0.35 -4.79
CA ALA A 46 0.09 -1.72 -4.87
C ALA A 46 -0.32 -2.40 -6.19
N GLN A 47 -1.55 -2.21 -6.63
CA GLN A 47 -2.05 -2.73 -7.90
C GLN A 47 -1.28 -2.19 -9.10
N CYS A 48 -1.02 -0.88 -9.13
CA CYS A 48 -0.20 -0.28 -10.19
C CYS A 48 1.22 -0.82 -10.19
N LEU A 49 1.82 -1.01 -9.01
CA LEU A 49 3.17 -1.57 -8.89
C LEU A 49 3.22 -3.03 -9.37
N LEU A 50 2.25 -3.86 -8.99
CA LEU A 50 2.13 -5.25 -9.45
C LEU A 50 1.92 -5.33 -10.96
N ALA A 51 0.99 -4.55 -11.51
CA ALA A 51 0.74 -4.51 -12.96
C ALA A 51 2.00 -4.08 -13.74
N ALA A 52 2.71 -3.06 -13.27
CA ALA A 52 3.95 -2.63 -13.92
C ALA A 52 5.06 -3.69 -13.80
N TYR A 53 5.11 -4.45 -12.70
CA TYR A 53 6.06 -5.55 -12.52
C TYR A 53 5.90 -6.66 -13.56
N GLU A 54 4.68 -6.96 -14.00
CA GLU A 54 4.42 -7.94 -15.07
C GLU A 54 4.98 -7.49 -16.44
N THR A 55 5.42 -6.23 -16.56
CA THR A 55 5.97 -5.66 -17.81
C THR A 55 7.47 -5.40 -17.75
N VAL A 56 8.16 -5.79 -16.68
CA VAL A 56 9.62 -5.62 -16.49
C VAL A 56 10.28 -6.97 -16.23
N GLU A 57 11.53 -7.11 -16.68
CA GLU A 57 12.31 -8.33 -16.47
C GLU A 57 12.55 -8.62 -14.98
N ASP A 58 12.66 -9.90 -14.62
CA ASP A 58 12.73 -10.38 -13.22
C ASP A 58 13.87 -9.80 -12.39
N HIS A 59 14.97 -9.44 -13.06
CA HIS A 59 16.16 -8.88 -12.43
C HIS A 59 16.04 -7.38 -12.09
N LEU A 60 14.98 -6.70 -12.57
CA LEU A 60 14.72 -5.28 -12.34
C LEU A 60 13.77 -5.10 -11.16
N ILE A 61 14.23 -4.37 -10.14
CA ILE A 61 13.48 -4.11 -8.91
C ILE A 61 13.14 -2.62 -8.81
N ALA A 62 11.90 -2.31 -8.42
CA ALA A 62 11.46 -0.95 -8.20
C ALA A 62 12.27 -0.32 -7.06
N HIS A 63 12.74 0.90 -7.28
CA HIS A 63 13.51 1.66 -6.29
C HIS A 63 12.90 3.03 -6.00
N SER A 64 12.01 3.52 -6.86
CA SER A 64 11.20 4.70 -6.57
C SER A 64 9.86 4.67 -7.29
N MET A 65 8.91 5.39 -6.72
CA MET A 65 7.56 5.53 -7.26
C MET A 65 7.03 6.91 -6.90
N HIS A 66 6.41 7.59 -7.86
CA HIS A 66 5.77 8.88 -7.67
C HIS A 66 4.31 8.78 -8.11
N CYS A 67 3.39 9.33 -7.32
CA CYS A 67 1.96 9.07 -7.46
C CYS A 67 1.14 10.35 -7.36
N TYR A 68 0.04 10.40 -8.10
CA TYR A 68 -1.01 11.41 -7.98
C TYR A 68 -2.37 10.73 -7.91
N PHE A 69 -3.13 11.01 -6.86
CA PHE A 69 -4.54 10.68 -6.75
C PHE A 69 -5.37 11.80 -7.39
N LEU A 70 -6.11 11.48 -8.45
CA LEU A 70 -6.80 12.46 -9.28
C LEU A 70 -8.28 12.56 -8.94
N ARG A 71 -8.92 11.42 -8.65
CA ARG A 71 -10.36 11.31 -8.37
C ARG A 71 -10.61 10.28 -7.27
N ALA A 72 -11.78 10.37 -6.63
CA ALA A 72 -12.24 9.33 -5.73
C ALA A 72 -12.65 8.08 -6.51
N GLY A 73 -11.98 6.95 -6.24
CA GLY A 73 -12.37 5.67 -6.81
C GLY A 73 -13.53 5.02 -6.07
N ASN A 74 -14.29 4.19 -6.78
CA ASN A 74 -15.38 3.38 -6.27
C ASN A 74 -14.93 1.92 -6.13
N ALA A 75 -14.94 1.38 -4.91
CA ALA A 75 -14.51 0.01 -4.63
C ALA A 75 -15.45 -1.09 -5.16
N ASP A 76 -16.69 -0.73 -5.56
CA ASP A 76 -17.61 -1.67 -6.19
C ASP A 76 -17.35 -1.85 -7.70
N LEU A 77 -16.49 -1.02 -8.30
CA LEU A 77 -16.11 -1.10 -9.72
C LEU A 77 -14.70 -1.67 -9.88
N PRO A 78 -14.44 -2.45 -10.96
CA PRO A 78 -13.09 -2.86 -11.30
C PRO A 78 -12.21 -1.64 -11.64
N ILE A 79 -10.89 -1.83 -11.61
CA ILE A 79 -9.90 -0.80 -11.91
C ILE A 79 -9.13 -1.23 -13.15
N GLU A 80 -9.24 -0.43 -14.22
CA GLU A 80 -8.43 -0.62 -15.43
C GLU A 80 -7.05 -0.01 -15.20
N LEU A 81 -5.98 -0.77 -15.44
CA LEU A 81 -4.60 -0.33 -15.26
C LEU A 81 -3.90 -0.39 -16.61
N GLU A 82 -3.57 0.79 -17.13
CA GLU A 82 -2.85 0.97 -18.38
C GLU A 82 -1.37 1.22 -18.06
N VAL A 83 -0.50 0.31 -18.45
CA VAL A 83 0.95 0.42 -18.24
C VAL A 83 1.61 0.99 -19.51
N ASP A 84 2.37 2.06 -19.39
CA ASP A 84 3.11 2.67 -20.48
C ASP A 84 4.63 2.44 -20.28
N PRO A 85 5.29 1.66 -21.16
CA PRO A 85 6.72 1.36 -21.08
C PRO A 85 7.59 2.53 -21.57
N ILE A 86 7.62 3.62 -20.78
CA ILE A 86 8.33 4.87 -21.08
C ILE A 86 9.78 4.65 -21.54
N ARG A 87 10.52 3.75 -20.86
CA ARG A 87 11.92 3.46 -21.18
C ARG A 87 12.32 2.05 -20.77
N ASN A 88 13.04 1.38 -21.67
CA ASN A 88 13.78 0.14 -21.39
C ASN A 88 15.28 0.40 -21.64
N GLY A 89 16.02 0.60 -20.56
CA GLY A 89 17.48 0.69 -20.60
C GLY A 89 18.11 -0.59 -20.07
N ARG A 90 19.43 -0.71 -20.22
CA ARG A 90 20.19 -1.86 -19.74
C ARG A 90 20.10 -2.05 -18.22
N SER A 91 20.25 -0.96 -17.45
CA SER A 91 20.25 -1.00 -15.98
C SER A 91 18.98 -0.43 -15.38
N PHE A 92 18.31 0.49 -16.09
CA PHE A 92 17.13 1.18 -15.61
C PHE A 92 15.96 1.01 -16.57
N CYS A 93 14.78 0.82 -15.99
CA CYS A 93 13.52 0.84 -16.72
C CYS A 93 12.54 1.78 -16.04
N THR A 94 11.67 2.40 -16.84
CA THR A 94 10.63 3.29 -16.32
C THR A 94 9.29 2.83 -16.87
N ARG A 95 8.31 2.73 -15.96
CA ARG A 95 6.91 2.52 -16.31
C ARG A 95 6.10 3.70 -15.83
N ARG A 96 5.07 4.05 -16.59
CA ARG A 96 3.97 4.87 -16.10
C ARG A 96 2.75 3.97 -16.00
N VAL A 97 1.93 4.14 -14.97
CA VAL A 97 0.64 3.42 -14.87
C VAL A 97 -0.47 4.44 -14.66
N VAL A 98 -1.51 4.34 -15.47
CA VAL A 98 -2.76 5.10 -15.30
C VAL A 98 -3.84 4.15 -14.86
N ALA A 99 -4.38 4.36 -13.66
CA ALA A 99 -5.55 3.63 -13.20
C ALA A 99 -6.82 4.39 -13.58
N ARG A 100 -7.80 3.68 -14.14
CA ARG A 100 -9.05 4.23 -14.64
C ARG A 100 -10.26 3.50 -14.08
N GLN A 101 -11.36 4.23 -13.95
CA GLN A 101 -12.69 3.67 -13.73
C GLN A 101 -13.67 4.41 -14.64
N ASN A 102 -14.53 3.67 -15.35
CA ASN A 102 -15.47 4.21 -16.34
C ASN A 102 -14.77 5.12 -17.38
N GLY A 103 -13.57 4.74 -17.82
CA GLY A 103 -12.75 5.52 -18.77
C GLY A 103 -12.03 6.75 -18.19
N GLU A 104 -12.36 7.18 -16.97
CA GLU A 104 -11.71 8.34 -16.33
C GLU A 104 -10.48 7.94 -15.51
N ALA A 105 -9.39 8.69 -15.64
CA ALA A 105 -8.20 8.48 -14.82
C ALA A 105 -8.47 8.86 -13.35
N ILE A 106 -8.32 7.90 -12.45
CA ILE A 106 -8.47 8.09 -11.00
C ILE A 106 -7.12 8.24 -10.29
N PHE A 107 -6.06 7.69 -10.87
CA PHE A 107 -4.72 7.69 -10.32
C PHE A 107 -3.67 7.59 -11.43
N ASN A 108 -2.52 8.21 -11.23
CA ASN A 108 -1.39 8.14 -12.15
C ASN A 108 -0.10 7.98 -11.35
N THR A 109 0.77 7.08 -11.81
CA THR A 109 2.07 6.86 -11.20
C THR A 109 3.17 6.70 -12.23
N SER A 110 4.39 7.08 -11.86
CA SER A 110 5.61 6.69 -12.55
C SER A 110 6.52 5.91 -11.60
N ILE A 111 7.01 4.77 -12.08
CA ILE A 111 7.79 3.80 -11.31
C ILE A 111 9.14 3.63 -12.01
N SER A 112 10.22 3.74 -11.26
CA SER A 112 11.57 3.49 -11.74
C SER A 112 12.11 2.18 -11.18
N TYR A 113 12.70 1.39 -12.06
CA TYR A 113 13.27 0.08 -11.78
C TYR A 113 14.75 0.08 -12.08
N HIS A 114 15.50 -0.71 -11.32
CA HIS A 114 16.94 -0.82 -11.44
C HIS A 114 17.39 -2.27 -11.22
N VAL A 115 18.46 -2.68 -11.88
CA VAL A 115 19.20 -3.90 -11.54
C VAL A 115 19.68 -3.83 -10.08
N VAL A 116 19.76 -4.95 -9.38
CA VAL A 116 20.42 -4.97 -8.07
C VAL A 116 21.93 -4.90 -8.27
N GLU A 117 22.59 -3.92 -7.67
CA GLU A 117 24.04 -3.71 -7.74
C GLU A 117 24.62 -3.50 -6.34
N GLU A 118 25.87 -3.93 -6.14
CA GLU A 118 26.62 -3.61 -4.94
C GLU A 118 27.14 -2.16 -5.00
N GLY A 119 27.17 -1.50 -3.84
CA GLY A 119 27.61 -0.11 -3.74
C GLY A 119 27.77 0.36 -2.30
N MET A 120 27.99 1.67 -2.14
CA MET A 120 28.03 2.28 -0.81
C MET A 120 26.65 2.20 -0.14
N SER A 121 26.64 1.79 1.13
CA SER A 121 25.43 1.74 1.95
C SER A 121 25.59 2.62 3.19
N HIS A 122 24.60 3.48 3.43
CA HIS A 122 24.44 4.24 4.67
C HIS A 122 22.95 4.54 4.88
N SER A 123 22.55 4.68 6.14
CA SER A 123 21.21 5.13 6.52
C SER A 123 21.30 5.96 7.80
N LEU A 124 20.24 6.70 8.12
CA LEU A 124 20.08 7.24 9.47
C LEU A 124 19.79 6.11 10.44
N ASP A 125 20.18 6.29 11.71
CA ASP A 125 19.82 5.37 12.78
C ASP A 125 18.30 5.37 13.00
N MET A 126 17.75 4.19 13.29
CA MET A 126 16.34 4.07 13.68
C MET A 126 16.11 4.85 14.99
N PRO A 127 15.07 5.69 15.10
CA PRO A 127 14.77 6.38 16.34
C PRO A 127 14.48 5.40 17.47
N VAL A 128 14.91 5.74 18.69
CA VAL A 128 14.62 4.94 19.89
C VAL A 128 13.14 5.09 20.24
N VAL A 129 12.40 3.99 20.15
CA VAL A 129 10.97 3.90 20.46
C VAL A 129 10.69 2.64 21.29
N ILE A 130 9.52 2.60 21.94
CA ILE A 130 9.06 1.40 22.67
C ILE A 130 8.89 0.20 21.73
N SER A 131 9.00 -1.00 22.27
CA SER A 131 8.86 -2.23 21.47
C SER A 131 7.43 -2.41 20.94
N PRO A 132 7.22 -3.24 19.91
CA PRO A 132 5.88 -3.61 19.45
C PRO A 132 5.00 -4.20 20.56
N GLU A 133 5.58 -5.02 21.45
CA GLU A 133 4.86 -5.64 22.57
C GLU A 133 4.44 -4.60 23.62
N GLU A 134 5.33 -3.65 23.93
CA GLU A 134 5.02 -2.53 24.84
C GLU A 134 3.94 -1.61 24.25
N ALA A 135 3.99 -1.32 22.95
CA ALA A 135 2.97 -0.55 22.25
C ALA A 135 1.62 -1.28 22.25
N ALA A 136 1.61 -2.60 22.01
CA ALA A 136 0.41 -3.42 22.05
C ALA A 136 -0.25 -3.43 23.43
N ALA A 137 0.54 -3.55 24.51
CA ALA A 137 0.01 -3.48 25.88
C ALA A 137 -0.69 -2.13 26.14
N LYS A 138 -0.09 -1.02 25.73
CA LYS A 138 -0.70 0.32 25.86
C LYS A 138 -1.97 0.49 25.04
N ASN A 139 -2.00 -0.04 23.80
CA ASN A 139 -3.18 0.05 22.95
C ASN A 139 -4.32 -0.82 23.48
N ALA A 140 -4.04 -1.98 24.06
CA ALA A 140 -5.05 -2.87 24.65
C ALA A 140 -5.83 -2.20 25.79
N GLU A 141 -5.18 -1.34 26.58
CA GLU A 141 -5.84 -0.56 27.64
C GLU A 141 -6.81 0.50 27.07
N ARG A 142 -6.52 1.03 25.87
CA ARG A 142 -7.25 2.14 25.23
C ARG A 142 -8.38 1.67 24.33
N ASP A 143 -8.12 0.64 23.52
CA ASP A 143 -8.95 0.23 22.38
C ASP A 143 -9.82 -1.02 22.69
N THR A 144 -10.20 -1.23 23.94
CA THR A 144 -10.92 -2.43 24.44
C THR A 144 -12.20 -2.82 23.68
N THR A 145 -12.83 -1.89 22.97
CA THR A 145 -14.11 -2.11 22.25
C THR A 145 -14.09 -1.53 20.82
N ALA A 146 -12.92 -1.32 20.23
CA ALA A 146 -12.81 -0.75 18.90
C ALA A 146 -13.48 -1.67 17.84
N PRO A 147 -14.37 -1.14 16.99
CA PRO A 147 -14.94 -1.92 15.90
C PRO A 147 -13.86 -2.27 14.87
N LYS A 148 -14.06 -3.39 14.16
CA LYS A 148 -13.25 -3.72 12.99
C LYS A 148 -13.20 -2.54 12.02
N ASN A 149 -12.03 -2.31 11.47
CA ASN A 149 -11.73 -1.17 10.63
C ASN A 149 -11.00 -1.61 9.35
N MET A 150 -10.50 -0.63 8.60
CA MET A 150 -9.86 -0.87 7.31
C MET A 150 -8.55 -1.66 7.42
N LEU A 151 -7.80 -1.53 8.52
CA LEU A 151 -6.61 -2.35 8.76
C LEU A 151 -6.96 -3.84 8.89
N ASP A 152 -8.06 -4.17 9.60
CA ASP A 152 -8.54 -5.56 9.74
C ASP A 152 -8.95 -6.17 8.39
N LEU A 153 -9.62 -5.38 7.54
CA LEU A 153 -10.00 -5.80 6.19
C LEU A 153 -8.78 -6.17 5.34
N PHE A 154 -7.68 -5.44 5.50
CA PHE A 154 -6.45 -5.62 4.74
C PHE A 154 -5.43 -6.53 5.44
N GLY A 155 -5.79 -7.16 6.56
CA GLY A 155 -4.88 -8.06 7.27
C GLY A 155 -3.62 -7.36 7.77
N VAL A 156 -3.76 -6.12 8.26
CA VAL A 156 -2.67 -5.33 8.82
C VAL A 156 -2.96 -5.02 10.28
N GLU A 157 -1.99 -5.25 11.13
CA GLU A 157 -1.98 -4.79 12.52
C GLU A 157 -1.18 -3.50 12.62
N ARG A 158 -1.65 -2.59 13.48
CA ARG A 158 -0.93 -1.35 13.78
C ARG A 158 -0.93 -1.12 15.28
N GLU A 159 0.27 -1.05 15.84
CA GLU A 159 0.48 -0.63 17.22
C GLU A 159 0.97 0.82 17.27
N ARG A 160 0.13 1.71 17.78
CA ARG A 160 0.48 3.13 17.92
C ARG A 160 1.50 3.29 19.05
N ILE A 161 2.58 4.02 18.76
CA ILE A 161 3.54 4.49 19.77
C ILE A 161 3.13 5.90 20.23
N THR A 162 2.79 6.77 19.27
CA THR A 162 2.28 8.10 19.57
C THR A 162 0.79 8.02 19.87
N GLU A 163 0.42 8.39 21.09
CA GLU A 163 -0.97 8.58 21.48
C GLU A 163 -1.51 9.89 20.89
N ARG A 164 -2.72 9.80 20.31
CA ARG A 164 -3.49 10.99 19.91
C ARG A 164 -4.24 11.52 21.11
N LEU A 165 -4.00 12.79 21.42
CA LEU A 165 -4.66 13.51 22.48
C LEU A 165 -5.61 14.57 21.90
N PRO A 166 -6.58 15.07 22.67
CA PRO A 166 -7.43 16.18 22.24
C PRO A 166 -6.69 17.51 22.12
N GLU A 167 -5.58 17.67 22.85
CA GLU A 167 -4.73 18.86 22.80
C GLU A 167 -3.84 18.87 21.56
N GLU A 168 -3.36 20.06 21.18
CA GLU A 168 -2.41 20.26 20.08
C GLU A 168 -1.10 19.49 20.34
N GLN A 169 -0.62 18.77 19.33
CA GLN A 169 0.61 17.97 19.40
C GLN A 169 1.53 18.32 18.24
N ALA A 170 2.83 18.06 18.39
CA ALA A 170 3.73 18.12 17.24
C ALA A 170 3.26 17.12 16.16
N PRO A 171 3.39 17.45 14.86
CA PRO A 171 2.94 16.59 13.75
C PRO A 171 3.89 15.40 13.55
N VAL A 172 3.97 14.54 14.57
CA VAL A 172 4.80 13.35 14.64
C VAL A 172 3.90 12.20 15.05
N ALA A 173 3.85 11.15 14.22
CA ALA A 173 3.15 9.92 14.55
C ALA A 173 4.06 8.73 14.30
N GLN A 174 4.22 7.89 15.31
CA GLN A 174 5.00 6.66 15.25
C GLN A 174 4.07 5.48 15.50
N SER A 175 4.24 4.42 14.71
CA SER A 175 3.49 3.19 14.85
C SER A 175 4.31 2.02 14.32
N TRP A 176 4.18 0.88 14.98
CA TRP A 176 4.59 -0.40 14.40
C TRP A 176 3.48 -0.91 13.49
N PHE A 177 3.87 -1.51 12.38
CA PHE A 177 2.96 -2.19 11.46
C PHE A 177 3.42 -3.63 11.29
N ARG A 178 2.47 -4.55 11.23
CA ARG A 178 2.71 -5.96 10.94
C ARG A 178 1.62 -6.48 10.04
N VAL A 179 1.98 -7.31 9.07
CA VAL A 179 1.00 -8.02 8.23
C VAL A 179 0.60 -9.34 8.88
N ILE A 180 -0.67 -9.73 8.74
CA ILE A 180 -1.21 -10.97 9.28
C ILE A 180 -0.95 -12.09 8.27
N GLY A 181 -0.10 -13.05 8.64
CA GLY A 181 0.29 -14.18 7.78
C GLY A 181 1.61 -13.94 7.02
N PRO A 182 2.16 -14.97 6.39
CA PRO A 182 3.51 -14.93 5.80
C PRO A 182 3.53 -14.26 4.42
N VAL A 183 4.44 -13.30 4.21
CA VAL A 183 4.72 -12.71 2.89
C VAL A 183 6.09 -13.18 2.39
N GLU A 184 6.12 -14.40 1.87
CA GLU A 184 7.36 -15.11 1.52
C GLU A 184 7.87 -14.83 0.09
N GLY A 185 9.20 -14.89 -0.07
CA GLY A 185 9.90 -15.30 -1.29
C GLY A 185 9.88 -14.37 -2.51
N CYS A 186 9.04 -13.35 -2.57
CA CYS A 186 8.93 -12.47 -3.73
C CYS A 186 9.06 -10.99 -3.35
N VAL A 187 10.22 -10.39 -3.64
CA VAL A 187 10.49 -8.96 -3.39
C VAL A 187 9.47 -8.04 -4.07
N ARG A 188 8.93 -8.43 -5.24
CA ARG A 188 7.90 -7.67 -5.96
C ARG A 188 6.61 -7.57 -5.14
N LYS A 189 6.17 -8.70 -4.56
CA LYS A 189 5.01 -8.75 -3.66
C LYS A 189 5.29 -8.02 -2.33
N GLN A 190 6.50 -8.15 -1.78
CA GLN A 190 6.90 -7.45 -0.55
C GLN A 190 6.92 -5.93 -0.73
N GLN A 191 7.39 -5.43 -1.87
CA GLN A 191 7.36 -4.00 -2.17
C GLN A 191 5.94 -3.49 -2.43
N ALA A 192 5.08 -4.27 -3.11
CA ALA A 192 3.66 -3.94 -3.23
C ALA A 192 2.96 -3.90 -1.86
N ALA A 193 3.29 -4.83 -0.97
CA ALA A 193 2.83 -4.84 0.41
C ALA A 193 3.26 -3.57 1.15
N LEU A 194 4.55 -3.23 1.11
CA LEU A 194 5.08 -2.04 1.77
C LEU A 194 4.50 -0.74 1.18
N ALA A 195 4.35 -0.66 -0.14
CA ALA A 195 3.75 0.49 -0.81
C ALA A 195 2.28 0.68 -0.40
N MET A 196 1.51 -0.39 -0.29
CA MET A 196 0.16 -0.36 0.27
C MET A 196 0.16 0.15 1.71
N ILE A 197 1.05 -0.40 2.54
CA ILE A 197 1.11 -0.09 3.97
C ILE A 197 1.53 1.36 4.21
N SER A 198 2.38 1.91 3.34
CA SER A 198 2.88 3.29 3.44
C SER A 198 1.78 4.35 3.37
N ASP A 199 0.63 4.02 2.77
CA ASP A 199 -0.53 4.93 2.70
C ASP A 199 -1.41 4.84 3.97
N PHE A 200 -1.16 3.87 4.87
CA PHE A 200 -1.81 3.87 6.18
C PHE A 200 -1.22 4.94 7.08
N SER A 201 -2.10 5.76 7.66
CA SER A 201 -1.79 6.71 8.73
C SER A 201 -0.89 7.90 8.35
N LEU A 202 -0.22 7.91 7.19
CA LEU A 202 0.67 9.00 6.76
C LEU A 202 -0.02 10.37 6.77
N TYR A 203 -1.14 10.48 6.05
CA TYR A 203 -1.90 11.74 5.96
C TYR A 203 -2.43 12.21 7.31
N SER A 204 -2.79 11.26 8.19
CA SER A 204 -3.42 11.60 9.47
C SER A 204 -2.48 12.31 10.45
N THR A 205 -1.16 12.20 10.29
CA THR A 205 -0.17 12.95 11.06
C THR A 205 -0.34 14.47 10.91
N ALA A 206 -0.80 14.93 9.75
CA ALA A 206 -1.02 16.35 9.49
C ALA A 206 -2.35 16.90 10.07
N PHE A 207 -3.29 16.02 10.45
CA PHE A 207 -4.61 16.40 10.99
C PHE A 207 -4.75 16.20 12.49
N SER A 208 -3.83 15.41 13.08
CA SER A 208 -3.81 15.09 14.50
C SER A 208 -2.74 15.90 15.26
N ALA A 209 -2.34 17.03 14.69
CA ALA A 209 -1.45 18.01 15.28
C ALA A 209 -2.29 19.16 15.83
#